data_AF-A0A4R9PMN8-F1
#
_entry.id   AF-A0A4R9PMN8-F1
#
_cell.length_a   1.000
_cell.length_b   1.000
_cell.length_c   1.000
_cell.angle_alpha   90.00
_cell.angle_beta   90.00
_cell.angle_gamma   90.00
#
_symmetry.space_group_name_H-M   'P 1'
#
loop_
_entity.id
_entity.type
_entity.pdbx_description
1 polymer ?
#
loop_
_entity_poly.entity_id
_entity_poly.type
_entity_poly.pdbx_seq_one_letter_code
_entity_poly.pdbx_strand_id
1 'polypeptide(L)'
;LGKVLPSLLSVTAAGLTSWVQLRRPQKLWVIYRRAQRELEQLKADYDFKDGDFASDPAPEKLLARKVTAVGRWVHDQWEGLVPEPEAILPKKSDVQPEKLGYDGTA
;
A
#
# COMPACT_ATOMS: atom_id res chain seq x y z
N LEU A 1 -37.01 20.38 -3.21
CA LEU A 1 -35.66 20.48 -3.81
C LEU A 1 -34.52 20.42 -2.80
N GLY A 2 -34.62 21.07 -1.61
CA GLY A 2 -33.51 21.13 -0.63
C GLY A 2 -33.00 19.80 -0.05
N LYS A 3 -33.73 18.69 -0.20
CA LYS A 3 -33.30 17.34 0.26
C LYS A 3 -32.71 16.45 -0.83
N VAL A 4 -32.94 16.78 -2.11
CA VAL A 4 -32.50 15.98 -3.26
C VAL A 4 -31.05 16.30 -3.62
N LEU A 5 -30.67 17.57 -3.47
CA LEU A 5 -29.30 18.01 -3.71
C LEU A 5 -28.28 17.34 -2.76
N PRO A 6 -28.50 17.32 -1.42
CA PRO A 6 -27.57 16.65 -0.51
C PRO A 6 -27.54 15.13 -0.69
N SER A 7 -28.65 14.47 -1.07
CA SER A 7 -28.62 13.03 -1.32
C SER A 7 -27.86 12.67 -2.60
N LEU A 8 -28.00 13.47 -3.67
CA LEU A 8 -27.25 13.27 -4.92
C LEU A 8 -25.75 13.49 -4.72
N LEU A 9 -25.37 14.53 -3.96
CA LEU A 9 -23.99 14.78 -3.57
C LEU A 9 -23.42 13.63 -2.74
N SER A 10 -24.18 13.10 -1.77
CA SER A 10 -23.75 11.95 -0.95
C SER A 10 -23.55 10.68 -1.78
N VAL A 11 -24.46 10.36 -2.70
CA VAL A 11 -24.31 9.20 -3.60
C VAL A 11 -23.10 9.36 -4.51
N THR A 12 -22.87 10.57 -5.03
CA THR A 12 -21.70 10.87 -5.87
C THR A 12 -20.41 10.74 -5.08
N ALA A 13 -20.35 11.31 -3.88
CA ALA A 13 -19.19 11.21 -2.99
C ALA A 13 -18.90 9.75 -2.58
N ALA A 14 -19.94 8.97 -2.27
CA ALA A 14 -19.81 7.54 -1.97
C ALA A 14 -19.32 6.75 -3.20
N GLY A 15 -19.85 7.05 -4.39
CA GLY A 15 -19.40 6.44 -5.64
C GLY A 15 -17.93 6.73 -5.96
N LEU A 16 -17.50 7.98 -5.81
CA LEU A 16 -16.10 8.40 -6.00
C LEU A 16 -15.18 7.77 -4.96
N THR A 17 -15.62 7.69 -3.70
CA THR A 17 -14.85 7.05 -2.63
C THR A 17 -14.68 5.56 -2.91
N SER A 18 -15.75 4.84 -3.24
CA SER A 18 -15.70 3.44 -3.65
C SER A 18 -14.83 3.23 -4.89
N TRP A 19 -14.89 4.13 -5.88
CA TRP A 19 -14.05 4.06 -7.07
C TRP A 19 -12.55 4.21 -6.76
N VAL A 20 -12.18 5.14 -5.88
CA VAL A 20 -10.80 5.31 -5.41
C VAL A 20 -10.35 4.11 -4.57
N GLN A 21 -11.23 3.61 -3.70
CA GLN A 21 -10.98 2.42 -2.89
C GLN A 21 -10.86 1.14 -3.74
N LEU A 22 -11.48 1.06 -4.92
CA LEU A 22 -11.27 -0.07 -5.85
C LEU A 22 -9.95 0.00 -6.63
N ARG A 23 -9.42 1.20 -6.86
CA ARG A 23 -8.16 1.40 -7.61
C ARG A 23 -6.90 1.18 -6.77
N ARG A 24 -6.93 1.53 -5.48
CA ARG A 24 -5.77 1.39 -4.57
C ARG A 24 -5.38 -0.06 -4.17
N PRO A 25 -6.28 -1.06 -4.02
CA PRO A 25 -5.91 -2.40 -3.54
C PRO A 25 -5.13 -3.22 -4.56
N GLN A 26 -5.09 -2.82 -5.83
CA GLN A 26 -4.43 -3.58 -6.89
C GLN A 26 -2.92 -3.71 -6.67
N LYS A 27 -2.24 -2.68 -6.17
CA LYS A 27 -0.77 -2.72 -6.05
C LYS A 27 -0.31 -3.69 -4.96
N LEU A 28 -0.88 -3.58 -3.75
CA LEU A 28 -0.57 -4.50 -2.65
C LEU A 28 -0.97 -5.93 -3.00
N TRP A 29 -2.13 -6.12 -3.64
CA TRP A 29 -2.59 -7.42 -4.10
C TRP A 29 -1.65 -8.04 -5.14
N VAL A 30 -1.16 -7.26 -6.09
CA VAL A 30 -0.19 -7.72 -7.10
C VAL A 30 1.12 -8.14 -6.44
N ILE A 31 1.64 -7.35 -5.49
CA ILE A 31 2.88 -7.70 -4.75
C ILE A 31 2.68 -9.02 -4.00
N TYR A 32 1.57 -9.16 -3.27
CA TYR A 32 1.24 -10.39 -2.56
C TYR A 32 1.14 -11.59 -3.51
N ARG A 33 0.36 -11.50 -4.58
CA ARG A 33 0.16 -12.60 -5.54
C ARG A 33 1.43 -12.96 -6.31
N ARG A 34 2.34 -12.01 -6.51
CA ARG A 34 3.65 -12.28 -7.10
C ARG A 34 4.54 -13.03 -6.12
N ALA A 35 4.66 -12.54 -4.88
CA ALA A 35 5.43 -13.22 -3.84
C ALA A 35 4.93 -14.64 -3.59
N GLN A 36 3.61 -14.83 -3.55
CA GLN A 36 3.00 -16.16 -3.42
C GLN A 36 3.45 -17.11 -4.55
N ARG A 37 3.39 -16.67 -5.81
CA ARG A 37 3.80 -17.50 -6.95
C ARG A 37 5.30 -17.82 -6.93
N GLU A 38 6.13 -16.85 -6.56
CA GLU A 38 7.57 -17.09 -6.41
C GLU A 38 7.87 -18.11 -5.31
N LEU A 39 7.16 -18.05 -4.17
CA LEU A 39 7.31 -19.05 -3.10
C LEU A 39 6.80 -20.43 -3.50
N GLU A 40 5.67 -20.51 -4.21
CA GLU A 40 5.13 -21.76 -4.76
C GLU A 40 6.12 -22.41 -5.73
N GLN A 41 6.74 -21.61 -6.61
CA GLN A 41 7.78 -22.09 -7.52
C GLN A 41 9.01 -22.56 -6.76
N LEU A 42 9.54 -21.78 -5.81
CA LEU A 42 10.70 -22.18 -5.00
C LEU A 42 10.45 -23.48 -4.25
N LYS A 43 9.22 -23.68 -3.76
CA LYS A 43 8.82 -24.92 -3.10
C LYS A 43 8.80 -26.09 -4.09
N ALA A 44 8.22 -25.91 -5.27
CA ALA A 44 8.18 -26.95 -6.30
C ALA A 44 9.60 -27.33 -6.75
N ASP A 45 10.44 -26.35 -7.08
CA ASP A 45 11.82 -26.57 -7.52
C ASP A 45 12.63 -27.30 -6.43
N TYR A 46 12.43 -26.96 -5.16
CA TYR A 46 13.07 -27.66 -4.04
C TYR A 46 12.56 -29.10 -3.87
N ASP A 47 11.23 -29.29 -3.84
CA ASP A 47 10.61 -30.60 -3.61
C ASP A 47 10.95 -31.61 -4.72
N PHE A 48 11.07 -31.14 -5.96
CA PHE A 48 11.42 -31.96 -7.13
C PHE A 48 12.90 -31.93 -7.52
N LYS A 49 13.75 -31.22 -6.76
CA LYS A 49 15.18 -31.03 -7.06
C LYS A 49 15.41 -30.53 -8.48
N ASP A 50 14.68 -29.49 -8.87
CA ASP A 50 14.78 -28.84 -10.17
C ASP A 50 15.52 -27.50 -10.08
N GLY A 51 15.91 -26.95 -11.23
CA GLY A 51 16.59 -25.66 -11.34
C GLY A 51 17.86 -25.59 -10.49
N ASP A 52 17.98 -24.51 -9.70
CA ASP A 52 19.15 -24.25 -8.86
C ASP A 52 19.32 -25.31 -7.74
N PHE A 53 18.27 -26.03 -7.35
CA PHE A 53 18.31 -27.01 -6.27
C PHE A 53 18.81 -28.39 -6.71
N ALA A 54 18.80 -28.69 -8.01
CA ALA A 54 19.23 -29.98 -8.56
C ALA A 54 20.72 -30.27 -8.26
N SER A 55 21.53 -29.22 -8.24
CA SER A 55 23.00 -29.30 -8.20
C SER A 55 23.61 -28.72 -6.92
N ASP A 56 22.80 -28.12 -6.03
CA ASP A 56 23.31 -27.46 -4.83
C ASP A 56 23.66 -28.48 -3.74
N PRO A 57 24.84 -28.38 -3.10
CA PRO A 57 25.25 -29.30 -2.04
C PRO A 57 24.49 -29.12 -0.72
N ALA A 58 23.75 -28.02 -0.54
CA ALA A 58 22.95 -27.71 0.65
C ALA A 58 21.62 -27.02 0.26
N PRO A 59 20.72 -27.73 -0.44
CA PRO A 59 19.51 -27.15 -1.04
C PRO A 59 18.58 -26.51 0.01
N GLU A 60 18.57 -27.00 1.25
CA GLU A 60 17.81 -26.41 2.36
C GLU A 60 18.31 -25.01 2.75
N LYS A 61 19.64 -24.81 2.72
CA LYS A 61 20.25 -23.49 2.98
C LYS A 61 19.98 -22.56 1.81
N LEU A 62 20.01 -23.07 0.58
CA LEU A 62 19.65 -22.30 -0.61
C LEU A 62 18.18 -21.85 -0.55
N LEU A 63 17.27 -22.73 -0.15
CA LEU A 63 15.85 -22.44 0.00
C LEU A 63 15.63 -21.33 1.01
N ALA A 64 16.23 -21.44 2.20
CA ALA A 64 16.13 -20.43 3.25
C ALA A 64 16.59 -19.05 2.78
N ARG A 65 17.70 -18.98 2.03
CA ARG A 65 18.20 -17.72 1.45
C ARG A 65 17.23 -17.13 0.42
N LYS A 66 16.74 -17.95 -0.51
CA LYS A 66 15.81 -17.51 -1.57
C LYS A 66 14.47 -17.03 -0.98
N VAL A 67 13.90 -17.76 -0.01
CA VAL A 67 12.69 -17.33 0.71
C VAL A 67 12.92 -16.01 1.45
N THR A 68 14.06 -15.86 2.13
CA THR A 68 14.40 -14.60 2.82
C THR A 68 14.54 -13.44 1.82
N ALA A 69 15.10 -13.69 0.64
CA ALA A 69 15.23 -12.69 -0.42
C ALA A 69 13.85 -12.24 -0.94
N VAL A 70 12.91 -13.16 -1.15
CA VAL A 70 11.52 -12.83 -1.51
C VAL A 70 10.87 -11.98 -0.41
N GLY A 71 11.05 -12.35 0.86
CA GLY A 71 10.53 -11.58 2.00
C GLY A 71 11.07 -10.15 2.06
N ARG A 72 12.39 -9.98 1.85
CA ARG A 72 13.01 -8.65 1.78
C ARG A 72 12.46 -7.85 0.59
N TRP A 73 12.37 -8.45 -0.59
CA TRP A 73 11.80 -7.79 -1.75
C TRP A 73 10.37 -7.31 -1.49
N VAL A 74 9.51 -8.14 -0.87
CA VAL A 74 8.16 -7.73 -0.48
C VAL A 74 8.19 -6.53 0.45
N HIS A 75 9.06 -6.56 1.47
CA HIS A 75 9.22 -5.47 2.42
C HIS A 75 9.60 -4.16 1.71
N ASP A 76 10.61 -4.19 0.84
CA ASP A 76 11.08 -3.01 0.10
C ASP A 76 9.96 -2.43 -0.80
N GLN A 77 9.14 -3.30 -1.40
CA GLN A 77 7.98 -2.86 -2.19
C GLN A 77 6.86 -2.27 -1.33
N TRP A 78 6.69 -2.78 -0.10
CA TRP A 78 5.68 -2.28 0.83
C TRP A 78 6.07 -0.94 1.43
N GLU A 79 7.33 -0.77 1.82
CA GLU A 79 7.87 0.48 2.37
C GLU A 79 7.58 1.66 1.43
N GLY A 80 7.85 1.49 0.12
CA GLY A 80 7.58 2.53 -0.88
C GLY A 80 6.09 2.84 -1.13
N LEU A 81 5.16 2.09 -0.54
CA LEU A 81 3.71 2.32 -0.64
C LEU A 81 3.10 2.89 0.64
N VAL A 82 3.83 2.89 1.76
CA VAL A 82 3.38 3.50 3.01
C VAL A 82 3.57 5.01 2.92
N PRO A 83 2.51 5.83 3.06
CA PRO A 83 2.67 7.28 3.10
C PRO A 83 3.40 7.70 4.38
N GLU A 84 4.45 8.50 4.25
CA GLU A 84 5.13 9.11 5.39
C GLU A 84 4.14 10.04 6.16
N PRO A 85 4.13 10.03 7.51
CA PRO A 85 3.20 10.82 8.32
C PRO A 85 3.22 12.32 7.99
N GLU A 86 4.37 12.82 7.56
CA GLU A 86 4.62 14.21 7.19
C GLU A 86 3.85 14.64 5.93
N ALA A 87 3.45 13.69 5.07
CA ALA A 87 2.66 13.95 3.87
C ALA A 87 1.14 14.07 4.14
N ILE A 88 0.69 13.66 5.33
CA ILE A 88 -0.73 13.64 5.72
C ILE A 88 -1.11 14.91 6.52
N LEU A 89 -0.11 15.57 7.12
CA LEU A 89 -0.35 16.83 7.81
C LEU A 89 -0.58 17.95 6.79
N PRO A 90 -1.70 18.69 6.87
CA PRO A 90 -1.86 19.88 6.04
C PRO A 90 -0.69 20.81 6.31
N LYS A 91 -0.03 21.24 5.24
CA LYS A 91 1.04 22.24 5.28
C LYS A 91 0.50 23.42 6.09
N LYS A 92 1.15 23.78 7.19
CA LYS A 92 0.75 24.82 8.15
C LYS A 92 0.85 26.24 7.57
N SER A 93 0.48 26.44 6.30
CA SER A 93 0.57 27.71 5.57
C SER A 93 -0.78 28.25 5.08
N ASP A 94 -1.91 27.59 5.36
CA ASP A 94 -3.24 28.08 4.98
C ASP A 94 -4.09 28.60 6.16
N VAL A 95 -3.47 28.91 7.30
CA VAL A 95 -4.15 29.70 8.34
C VAL A 95 -3.92 31.18 8.04
N GLN A 96 -4.86 31.78 7.31
CA GLN A 96 -4.93 33.24 7.21
C GLN A 96 -5.19 33.82 8.61
N PRO A 97 -4.32 34.70 9.15
CA PRO A 97 -4.60 35.39 10.40
C PRO A 97 -5.45 36.61 10.08
N GLU A 98 -6.72 36.41 9.75
CA GLU A 98 -7.66 37.52 9.70
C GLU A 98 -8.86 37.21 10.59
N LYS A 99 -9.17 38.19 11.44
CA LYS A 99 -10.26 38.26 12.43
C LYS A 99 -9.91 37.83 13.86
N LEU A 100 -8.81 38.37 14.39
CA LEU A 100 -8.79 38.72 15.82
C LEU A 100 -9.33 40.16 15.94
N GLY A 101 -10.65 40.29 16.01
CA GLY A 101 -11.31 41.54 16.36
C GLY A 101 -11.03 41.87 17.82
N TYR A 102 -9.98 42.65 18.06
CA TYR A 102 -9.83 43.38 19.31
C TYR A 102 -10.71 44.63 19.21
N ASP A 103 -11.95 44.56 19.71
CA ASP A 103 -12.70 45.76 20.05
C ASP A 103 -12.11 46.33 21.34
N GLY A 104 -11.09 47.17 21.17
CA GLY A 104 -10.68 48.13 22.18
C GLY A 104 -11.62 49.31 22.15
N THR A 105 -12.56 49.37 23.09
CA THR A 105 -13.19 50.63 23.50
C THR A 105 -12.70 50.99 24.89
N ALA A 106 -12.12 52.19 24.94
CA ALA A 106 -11.65 52.93 26.09
C ALA A 106 -12.76 53.24 27.12
#